data_AF-A0A920BGF6-F1
#
_entry.id   AF-A0A920BGF6-F1
#
_cell.length_a   1.000
_cell.length_b   1.000
_cell.length_c   1.000
_cell.angle_alpha   90.00
_cell.angle_beta   90.00
_cell.angle_gamma   90.00
#
_symmetry.space_group_name_H-M   'P 1'
#
loop_
_entity.id
_entity.type
_entity.pdbx_description
1 polymer ?
#
loop_
_entity_poly.entity_id
_entity_poly.type
_entity_poly.pdbx_seq_one_letter_code
_entity_poly.pdbx_strand_id
1 'polypeptide(L)'
;MNRRFPIFFKKLNEYDGRKLTKLGLELIMHTALRTSELRLAKWDEIQLEGKNPVWKIPGDRMKMGDPHIVPLSKQALHLLKQIHEISGAGKLVFPGDKNPDKAISYNTLRSVLMRIGYRGSYSSWLQRLSALQRMKQAIQT
;
A
#
# COMPACT_ATOMS: atom_id res chain seq x y z
N MET A 1 13.96 17.17 11.71
CA MET A 1 14.05 16.01 10.80
C MET A 1 13.47 14.78 11.50
N ASN A 2 12.44 14.15 10.92
CA ASN A 2 11.49 13.23 11.60
C ASN A 2 12.12 11.92 12.13
N ARG A 3 12.44 11.83 13.43
CA ARG A 3 12.87 10.59 14.13
C ARG A 3 11.84 9.44 14.09
N ARG A 4 10.65 9.71 13.58
CA ARG A 4 9.48 8.82 13.55
C ARG A 4 9.55 7.74 12.47
N PHE A 5 10.17 8.04 11.33
CA PHE A 5 10.25 7.12 10.18
C PHE A 5 11.15 5.90 10.47
N PRO A 6 12.38 6.06 11.00
CA PRO A 6 13.23 4.91 11.28
C PRO A 6 12.65 3.96 12.35
N ILE A 7 11.98 4.52 13.37
CA ILE A 7 11.31 3.74 14.42
C ILE A 7 10.18 2.90 13.82
N PHE A 8 9.41 3.45 12.88
CA PHE A 8 8.34 2.73 12.20
C PHE A 8 8.88 1.50 11.47
N PHE A 9 9.89 1.66 10.62
CA PHE A 9 10.47 0.55 9.87
C PHE A 9 11.12 -0.49 10.79
N LYS A 10 11.79 -0.06 11.88
CA LYS A 10 12.32 -0.98 12.87
C LYS A 10 11.22 -1.86 13.48
N LYS A 11 10.15 -1.24 13.99
CA LYS A 11 9.03 -1.99 14.60
C LYS A 11 8.25 -2.84 13.61
N LEU A 12 8.09 -2.35 12.38
CA LEU A 12 7.47 -3.12 11.30
C LEU A 12 8.35 -4.31 10.90
N ASN A 13 9.67 -4.16 10.99
CA ASN A 13 10.62 -5.26 10.75
C ASN A 13 10.56 -6.35 11.81
N GLU A 14 10.34 -5.96 13.07
CA GLU A 14 10.16 -6.86 14.21
C GLU A 14 8.76 -7.52 14.25
N TYR A 15 7.82 -7.10 13.41
CA TYR A 15 6.50 -7.72 13.32
C TYR A 15 6.57 -9.12 12.70
N ASP A 16 6.16 -10.12 13.46
CA ASP A 16 6.23 -11.56 13.18
C ASP A 16 4.98 -12.14 12.50
N GLY A 17 3.97 -11.30 12.23
CA GLY A 17 2.76 -11.74 11.54
C GLY A 17 2.93 -11.91 10.03
N ARG A 18 1.80 -11.96 9.31
CA ARG A 18 1.79 -12.23 7.87
C ARG A 18 2.69 -11.28 7.07
N LYS A 19 3.69 -11.85 6.38
CA LYS A 19 4.63 -11.13 5.50
C LYS A 19 3.92 -10.22 4.50
N LEU A 20 2.83 -10.71 3.89
CA LEU A 20 2.05 -9.92 2.92
C LEU A 20 1.49 -8.61 3.53
N THR A 21 1.03 -8.65 4.78
CA THR A 21 0.51 -7.45 5.45
C THR A 21 1.61 -6.45 5.77
N LYS A 22 2.80 -6.94 6.13
CA LYS A 22 3.99 -6.12 6.34
C LYS A 22 4.39 -5.39 5.05
N LEU A 23 4.54 -6.14 3.95
CA LEU A 23 4.85 -5.60 2.63
C LEU A 23 3.81 -4.55 2.18
N GLY A 24 2.52 -4.77 2.47
CA GLY A 24 1.46 -3.80 2.17
C GLY A 24 1.61 -2.47 2.91
N LEU A 25 2.03 -2.50 4.18
CA LEU A 25 2.31 -1.27 4.93
C LEU A 25 3.53 -0.54 4.39
N GLU A 26 4.61 -1.24 4.07
CA GLU A 26 5.78 -0.65 3.42
C GLU A 26 5.42 -0.03 2.07
N LEU A 27 4.59 -0.72 1.28
CA LEU A 27 4.16 -0.23 -0.02
C LEU A 27 3.34 1.06 0.08
N ILE A 28 2.46 1.19 1.09
CA ILE A 28 1.75 2.46 1.37
C ILE A 28 2.74 3.60 1.62
N MET A 29 3.86 3.35 2.31
CA MET A 29 4.86 4.39 2.56
C MET A 29 5.53 4.91 1.29
N HIS A 30 5.66 4.05 0.28
CA HIS A 30 6.26 4.40 -1.01
C HIS A 30 5.27 4.97 -2.02
N THR A 31 4.00 4.59 -1.94
CA THR A 31 2.98 4.90 -2.95
C THR A 31 1.93 5.92 -2.50
N ALA A 32 1.82 6.18 -1.19
CA ALA A 32 0.78 7.03 -0.63
C ALA A 32 -0.66 6.58 -0.97
N LEU A 33 -0.86 5.29 -1.25
CA LEU A 33 -2.18 4.72 -1.47
C LEU A 33 -3.03 4.75 -0.19
N ARG A 34 -4.33 4.94 -0.36
CA ARG A 34 -5.31 4.69 0.70
C ARG A 34 -5.40 3.20 0.97
N THR A 35 -5.78 2.86 2.20
CA THR A 35 -6.00 1.47 2.60
C THR A 35 -7.06 0.77 1.74
N SER A 36 -8.06 1.49 1.21
CA SER A 36 -9.06 0.95 0.29
C SER A 36 -8.48 0.66 -1.09
N GLU A 37 -7.68 1.59 -1.64
CA GLU A 37 -6.99 1.46 -2.92
C GLU A 37 -6.02 0.27 -2.88
N LEU A 38 -5.23 0.15 -1.81
CA LEU A 38 -4.29 -0.96 -1.64
C LEU A 38 -4.99 -2.32 -1.50
N ARG A 39 -6.03 -2.45 -0.65
CA ARG A 39 -6.60 -3.78 -0.37
C ARG A 39 -7.36 -4.36 -1.57
N LEU A 40 -8.02 -3.50 -2.35
CA LEU A 40 -8.88 -3.90 -3.46
C LEU A 40 -8.11 -4.04 -4.77
N ALA A 41 -6.82 -3.70 -4.73
CA ALA A 41 -5.85 -3.83 -5.79
C ALA A 41 -5.94 -5.17 -6.53
N LYS A 42 -5.95 -5.09 -7.86
CA LYS A 42 -5.80 -6.22 -8.75
C LYS A 42 -4.48 -6.13 -9.52
N TRP A 43 -3.93 -7.28 -9.92
CA TRP A 43 -2.66 -7.30 -10.64
C TRP A 43 -2.75 -6.65 -12.03
N ASP A 44 -3.91 -6.70 -12.68
CA ASP A 44 -4.16 -6.06 -13.97
C ASP A 44 -4.14 -4.52 -13.91
N GLU A 45 -4.20 -3.91 -12.72
CA GLU A 45 -4.05 -2.48 -12.50
C GLU A 45 -2.57 -2.01 -12.52
N ILE A 46 -1.62 -2.95 -12.46
CA ILE A 46 -0.21 -2.66 -12.17
C ILE A 46 0.68 -3.01 -13.36
N GLN A 47 1.28 -1.98 -13.97
CA GLN A 47 2.31 -2.14 -14.97
C GLN A 47 3.68 -2.16 -14.29
N LEU A 48 4.22 -3.37 -14.06
CA LEU A 48 5.52 -3.59 -13.40
C LEU A 48 6.73 -3.34 -14.30
N GLU A 49 6.53 -3.33 -15.62
CA GLU A 49 7.60 -3.28 -16.62
C GLU A 49 7.55 -2.01 -17.48
N GLY A 50 8.68 -1.69 -18.11
CA GLY A 50 8.84 -0.54 -19.00
C GLY A 50 9.57 0.64 -18.37
N LYS A 51 9.73 1.73 -19.14
CA LYS A 51 10.48 2.93 -18.73
C LYS A 51 9.79 3.72 -17.62
N ASN A 52 8.45 3.70 -17.59
CA ASN A 52 7.63 4.42 -16.62
C ASN A 52 6.60 3.48 -15.96
N PRO A 53 7.01 2.65 -14.99
CA PRO A 53 6.09 1.75 -14.30
C PRO A 53 5.05 2.52 -13.50
N VAL A 54 3.80 2.11 -13.61
CA VAL A 54 2.65 2.81 -13.01
C VAL A 54 1.63 1.81 -12.48
N TRP A 55 0.93 2.23 -11.44
CA TRP A 55 -0.29 1.58 -10.97
C TRP A 55 -1.47 2.48 -11.30
N LYS A 56 -2.38 2.00 -12.15
CA LYS A 56 -3.57 2.71 -12.59
C LYS A 56 -4.80 2.21 -11.83
N ILE A 57 -5.24 2.96 -10.84
CA ILE A 57 -6.48 2.66 -10.12
C ILE A 57 -7.65 3.14 -10.98
N PRO A 58 -8.59 2.26 -11.35
CA PRO A 58 -9.69 2.64 -12.21
C PRO A 58 -10.65 3.61 -11.51
N GLY A 59 -11.23 4.49 -12.32
CA GLY A 59 -12.04 5.62 -11.88
C GLY A 59 -13.38 5.23 -11.23
N ASP A 60 -13.89 4.04 -11.55
CA ASP A 60 -15.06 3.43 -10.92
C ASP A 60 -14.90 3.23 -9.40
N ARG A 61 -13.66 3.07 -8.92
CA ARG A 61 -13.34 3.01 -7.48
C ARG A 61 -12.98 4.36 -6.87
N MET A 62 -13.00 5.43 -7.66
CA MET A 62 -12.61 6.76 -7.24
C MET A 62 -13.85 7.63 -7.04
N LYS A 63 -13.85 8.46 -5.99
CA LYS A 63 -14.99 9.32 -5.64
C LYS A 63 -15.39 10.28 -6.78
N MET A 64 -14.43 10.72 -7.58
CA MET A 64 -14.62 11.70 -8.65
C MET A 64 -14.70 11.06 -10.04
N GLY A 65 -14.68 9.73 -10.15
CA GLY A 65 -14.77 9.03 -11.44
C GLY A 65 -13.48 9.01 -12.28
N ASP A 66 -12.49 9.84 -11.96
CA ASP A 66 -11.22 9.86 -12.70
C ASP A 66 -10.25 8.75 -12.24
N PRO A 67 -9.56 8.06 -13.18
CA PRO A 67 -8.51 7.12 -12.83
C PRO A 67 -7.37 7.79 -12.05
N HIS A 68 -6.89 7.11 -11.01
CA HIS A 68 -5.73 7.56 -10.25
C HIS A 68 -4.47 6.83 -10.71
N ILE A 69 -3.54 7.58 -11.30
CA ILE A 69 -2.24 7.05 -11.74
C ILE A 69 -1.21 7.26 -10.63
N VAL A 70 -0.58 6.19 -10.19
CA VAL A 70 0.48 6.19 -9.17
C VAL A 70 1.79 5.76 -9.81
N PRO A 71 2.76 6.68 -9.98
CA PRO A 71 4.11 6.33 -10.43
C PRO A 71 4.81 5.41 -9.43
N LEU A 72 5.44 4.35 -9.92
CA LEU A 72 6.11 3.37 -9.06
C LEU A 72 7.61 3.65 -9.00
N SER A 73 8.11 3.93 -7.79
CA SER A 73 9.55 4.04 -7.53
C SER A 73 10.24 2.68 -7.61
N LYS A 74 11.58 2.68 -7.71
CA LYS A 74 12.38 1.45 -7.65
C LYS A 74 12.09 0.61 -6.40
N GLN A 75 11.89 1.28 -5.25
CA GLN A 75 11.53 0.62 -4.00
C GLN A 75 10.13 0.01 -4.04
N ALA A 76 9.13 0.74 -4.58
CA ALA A 76 7.78 0.21 -4.73
C ALA A 76 7.75 -1.02 -5.66
N LEU A 77 8.52 -0.99 -6.76
CA LEU A 77 8.64 -2.13 -7.68
C LEU A 77 9.27 -3.34 -7.01
N HIS A 78 10.32 -3.15 -6.22
CA HIS A 78 10.95 -4.24 -5.47
C HIS A 78 9.95 -4.90 -4.49
N LEU A 79 9.18 -4.10 -3.77
CA LEU A 79 8.12 -4.62 -2.88
C LEU A 79 7.03 -5.35 -3.67
N LEU A 80 6.58 -4.80 -4.79
CA LEU A 80 5.56 -5.43 -5.63
C LEU A 80 6.03 -6.77 -6.20
N LYS A 81 7.30 -6.92 -6.57
CA LYS A 81 7.87 -8.22 -6.98
C LYS A 81 7.81 -9.25 -5.86
N GLN A 82 8.20 -8.88 -4.64
CA GLN A 82 8.08 -9.77 -3.47
C GLN A 82 6.62 -10.14 -3.16
N ILE A 83 5.69 -9.19 -3.35
CA ILE A 83 4.25 -9.44 -3.19
C ILE A 83 3.77 -10.40 -4.29
N HIS A 84 4.23 -10.24 -5.53
CA HIS A 84 3.87 -11.09 -6.67
C HIS A 84 4.32 -12.55 -6.47
N GLU A 85 5.46 -12.79 -5.83
CA GLU A 85 5.88 -14.14 -5.44
C GLU A 85 4.89 -14.84 -4.48
N ILE A 86 4.11 -14.07 -3.71
CA ILE A 86 3.17 -14.59 -2.71
C ILE A 86 1.74 -14.69 -3.27
N SER A 87 1.29 -13.70 -4.04
CA SER A 87 -0.11 -13.58 -4.49
C SER A 87 -0.30 -13.45 -6.01
N GLY A 88 0.77 -13.50 -6.80
CA GLY A 88 0.74 -13.28 -8.26
C GLY A 88 -0.07 -14.29 -9.05
N ALA A 89 -0.34 -15.48 -8.50
CA ALA A 89 -1.21 -16.47 -9.13
C ALA A 89 -2.71 -16.11 -9.08
N GLY A 90 -3.10 -15.20 -8.18
CA GLY A 90 -4.50 -14.77 -8.00
C GLY A 90 -4.81 -13.46 -8.73
N LYS A 91 -6.08 -13.03 -8.67
CA LYS A 91 -6.50 -11.72 -9.22
C LYS A 91 -6.10 -10.55 -8.33
N LEU A 92 -6.16 -10.75 -7.01
CA LEU A 92 -5.94 -9.70 -6.02
C LEU A 92 -4.46 -9.62 -5.62
N VAL A 93 -3.96 -8.40 -5.44
CA VAL A 93 -2.60 -8.16 -4.92
C VAL A 93 -2.55 -8.51 -3.43
N PHE A 94 -3.62 -8.22 -2.68
CA PHE A 94 -3.73 -8.49 -1.24
C PHE A 94 -4.94 -9.39 -0.90
N PRO A 95 -4.87 -10.70 -1.21
CA PRO A 95 -5.91 -11.66 -0.88
C PRO A 95 -6.02 -11.94 0.62
N GLY A 96 -7.22 -12.25 1.09
CA GLY A 96 -7.54 -12.62 2.46
C GLY A 96 -7.04 -14.02 2.81
N ASP A 97 -6.72 -14.24 4.10
CA ASP A 97 -6.14 -15.51 4.57
C ASP A 97 -7.09 -16.69 4.43
N LYS A 98 -8.39 -16.46 4.68
CA LYS A 98 -9.42 -17.50 4.68
C LYS A 98 -10.02 -17.75 3.29
N ASN A 99 -9.98 -16.75 2.42
CA ASN A 99 -10.56 -16.81 1.09
C ASN A 99 -9.71 -15.93 0.16
N PRO A 100 -8.97 -16.54 -0.78
CA PRO A 100 -8.08 -15.80 -1.68
C PRO A 100 -8.81 -14.96 -2.74
N ASP A 101 -10.11 -15.23 -2.98
CA ASP A 101 -10.95 -14.43 -3.89
C ASP A 101 -11.49 -13.15 -3.23
N LYS A 102 -11.32 -13.01 -1.90
CA LYS A 102 -11.71 -11.81 -1.16
C LYS A 102 -10.46 -11.03 -0.73
N ALA A 103 -10.52 -9.71 -0.82
CA ALA A 103 -9.45 -8.85 -0.32
C ALA A 103 -9.26 -8.99 1.21
N ILE A 104 -8.05 -8.65 1.69
CA ILE A 104 -7.85 -8.44 3.13
C ILE A 104 -8.85 -7.41 3.68
N SER A 105 -9.26 -7.59 4.93
CA SER A 105 -10.22 -6.70 5.57
C SER A 105 -9.65 -5.29 5.78
N TYR A 106 -10.53 -4.29 5.94
CA TYR A 106 -10.13 -2.93 6.38
C TYR A 106 -9.22 -2.98 7.62
N ASN A 107 -9.57 -3.86 8.56
CA ASN A 107 -8.93 -3.94 9.86
C ASN A 107 -7.57 -4.64 9.83
N THR A 108 -7.23 -5.39 8.78
CA THR A 108 -5.98 -6.18 8.73
C THR A 108 -4.75 -5.28 8.88
N LEU A 109 -4.64 -4.22 8.07
CA LEU A 109 -3.52 -3.28 8.15
C LEU A 109 -3.55 -2.44 9.44
N ARG A 110 -4.76 -2.04 9.87
CA ARG A 110 -4.96 -1.29 11.11
C ARG A 110 -4.50 -2.08 12.33
N SER A 111 -4.77 -3.37 12.38
CA SER A 111 -4.38 -4.25 13.48
C SER A 111 -2.87 -4.36 13.61
N VAL A 112 -2.14 -4.44 12.49
CA VAL A 112 -0.66 -4.41 12.53
C VAL A 112 -0.17 -3.12 13.13
N LEU A 113 -0.66 -1.96 12.65
CA LEU A 113 -0.29 -0.65 13.22
C LEU A 113 -0.54 -0.59 14.73
N MET A 114 -1.69 -1.09 15.20
CA MET A 114 -1.97 -1.14 16.64
C MET A 114 -1.00 -2.03 17.41
N ARG A 115 -0.60 -3.18 16.86
CA ARG A 115 0.36 -4.12 17.45
C ARG A 115 1.77 -3.51 17.56
N ILE A 116 2.22 -2.80 16.53
CA ILE A 116 3.53 -2.11 16.54
C ILE A 116 3.50 -0.76 17.31
N GLY A 117 2.47 -0.53 18.13
CA GLY A 117 2.39 0.60 19.06
C GLY A 117 1.88 1.91 18.46
N TYR A 118 1.25 1.86 17.29
CA TYR A 118 0.71 3.03 16.59
C TYR A 118 -0.82 3.14 16.74
N ARG A 119 -1.26 3.33 17.99
CA ARG A 119 -2.68 3.51 18.35
C ARG A 119 -3.17 4.94 18.03
N GLY A 120 -4.31 5.07 17.36
CA GLY A 120 -5.03 6.34 17.15
C GLY A 120 -4.36 7.35 16.21
N SER A 121 -3.39 8.12 16.71
CA SER A 121 -2.82 9.28 16.02
C SER A 121 -1.95 8.92 14.81
N TYR A 122 -1.32 7.75 14.82
CA TYR A 122 -0.46 7.34 13.72
C TYR A 122 -1.22 6.73 12.53
N SER A 123 -2.38 6.09 12.74
CA SER A 123 -3.26 5.72 11.62
C SER A 123 -3.81 6.96 10.92
N SER A 124 -3.97 8.07 11.65
CA SER A 124 -4.24 9.39 11.07
C SER A 124 -2.99 9.98 10.42
N TRP A 125 -1.79 9.80 11.00
CA TRP A 125 -0.52 10.26 10.41
C TRP A 125 -0.17 9.56 9.09
N LEU A 126 -0.40 8.25 8.95
CA LEU A 126 -0.19 7.54 7.67
C LEU A 126 -1.15 8.06 6.60
N GLN A 127 -2.42 8.31 6.97
CA GLN A 127 -3.40 8.95 6.07
C GLN A 127 -3.03 10.39 5.73
N ARG A 128 -2.44 11.14 6.68
CA ARG A 128 -1.97 12.52 6.47
C ARG A 128 -0.69 12.58 5.66
N LEU A 129 0.25 11.66 5.87
CA LEU A 129 1.46 11.53 5.04
C LEU A 129 1.10 11.13 3.63
N SER A 130 0.19 10.17 3.46
CA SER A 130 -0.28 9.81 2.14
C SER A 130 -0.99 10.99 1.46
N ALA A 131 -1.82 11.75 2.19
CA ALA A 131 -2.39 13.00 1.70
C ALA A 131 -1.32 14.08 1.34
N LEU A 132 -0.29 14.26 2.17
CA LEU A 132 0.81 15.21 1.91
C LEU A 132 1.63 14.82 0.69
N GLN A 133 1.95 13.53 0.53
CA GLN A 133 2.65 13.03 -0.65
C GLN A 133 1.79 13.15 -1.91
N ARG A 134 0.47 12.97 -1.79
CA ARG A 134 -0.47 13.21 -2.89
C ARG A 134 -0.55 14.67 -3.30
N MET A 135 -0.55 15.60 -2.35
CA MET A 135 -0.48 17.03 -2.67
C MET A 135 0.82 17.36 -3.42
N LYS A 136 1.95 16.75 -3.05
CA LYS A 136 3.20 16.92 -3.80
C LYS A 136 3.15 16.33 -5.20
N GLN A 137 2.50 15.18 -5.39
CA GLN A 137 2.33 14.55 -6.70
C GLN A 137 1.36 15.34 -7.59
N ALA A 138 0.27 15.89 -7.03
CA ALA A 138 -0.71 16.70 -7.76
C ALA A 138 -0.19 18.08 -8.20
N ILE A 139 0.88 18.58 -7.57
CA ILE A 139 1.56 19.83 -7.97
C ILE A 139 2.63 19.57 -9.05
N GLN A 140 3.02 18.30 -9.27
CA GLN A 140 4.04 17.90 -10.25
C GLN A 140 3.46 17.36 -11.56
N THR A 141 2.14 17.47 -11.74
CA THR A 141 1.38 17.11 -12.95
C THR A 141 0.61 18.31 -13.44
#